data_AF-A0A674I863-F1
#
_entry.id   AF-A0A674I863-F1
#
_cell.length_a   1.000
_cell.length_b   1.000
_cell.length_c   1.000
_cell.angle_alpha   90.00
_cell.angle_beta   90.00
_cell.angle_gamma   90.00
#
_symmetry.space_group_name_H-M   'P 1'
#
loop_
_entity.id
_entity.type
_entity.pdbx_description
1 polymer ?
#
loop_
_entity_poly.entity_id
_entity_poly.type
_entity_poly.pdbx_seq_one_letter_code
_entity_poly.pdbx_strand_id
1 'polypeptide(L)'
;MGKTKAGSARKSRGRSPAAASPAAAARSLRGKESSRVGKKPAAPRERPGEPPLPPPAFCLFDLGAQGERWVKFQERQSLTCEEAARLLLDTFEYRGLVKHTGGCHCGAVRFEVWASTDLHIFDCNCSICIKKQNRHFIVPASHFKLLKGADNITTYTFNTHRAQHTFCKTCGVQSFYTPRSNPDGYGIAPHCLDEGTVRSTIMEEINGKEWEKAMKEHKTIRSMSKP
;
A
#
# COMPACT_ATOMS: atom_id res chain seq x y z
N MET A 1 34.86 -45.07 32.95
CA MET A 1 35.57 -43.84 32.52
C MET A 1 34.73 -42.65 32.97
N GLY A 2 35.14 -41.80 33.92
CA GLY A 2 36.29 -40.91 33.84
C GLY A 2 35.77 -39.47 33.60
N LYS A 3 35.67 -38.69 34.67
CA LYS A 3 35.09 -37.33 34.81
C LYS A 3 35.84 -36.26 33.99
N THR A 4 35.15 -35.13 33.71
CA THR A 4 35.45 -33.67 33.97
C THR A 4 35.03 -32.79 32.78
N LYS A 5 34.21 -31.72 32.86
CA LYS A 5 34.01 -30.50 33.69
C LYS A 5 34.53 -29.22 32.99
N ALA A 6 33.66 -28.19 32.99
CA ALA A 6 33.92 -26.74 32.93
C ALA A 6 34.50 -26.13 31.63
N GLY A 7 34.21 -24.87 31.24
CA GLY A 7 33.42 -23.81 31.84
C GLY A 7 33.49 -22.51 31.00
N SER A 8 32.48 -21.66 31.21
CA SER A 8 32.36 -20.19 31.08
C SER A 8 33.47 -19.36 30.42
N ALA A 9 33.06 -18.42 29.56
CA ALA A 9 33.46 -17.01 29.71
C ALA A 9 32.59 -16.05 28.85
N ARG A 10 31.76 -15.26 29.54
CA ARG A 10 31.25 -13.95 29.09
C ARG A 10 32.43 -12.98 28.88
N LYS A 11 32.39 -12.16 27.81
CA LYS A 11 33.08 -10.87 27.76
C LYS A 11 32.16 -9.79 27.20
N SER A 12 31.53 -9.07 28.11
CA SER A 12 30.95 -7.74 27.91
C SER A 12 32.04 -6.69 28.14
N ARG A 13 32.38 -5.91 27.11
CA ARG A 13 33.13 -4.64 27.15
C ARG A 13 32.71 -3.87 25.89
N GLY A 14 32.39 -2.59 25.88
CA GLY A 14 32.37 -1.54 26.88
C GLY A 14 31.62 -0.35 26.26
N ARG A 15 31.02 0.46 27.13
CA ARG A 15 30.28 1.69 26.83
C ARG A 15 31.24 2.87 26.93
N SER A 16 31.19 3.83 26.01
CA SER A 16 31.73 5.20 26.15
C SER A 16 31.34 6.03 24.90
N PRO A 17 31.30 7.38 24.96
CA PRO A 17 30.10 8.12 25.33
C PRO A 17 29.62 9.06 24.21
N ALA A 18 28.50 9.72 24.50
CA ALA A 18 27.88 10.78 23.73
C ALA A 18 28.83 11.95 23.41
N ALA A 19 28.68 12.52 22.22
CA ALA A 19 29.03 13.90 21.93
C ALA A 19 27.72 14.66 21.65
N ALA A 20 27.40 15.59 22.54
CA ALA A 20 26.30 16.53 22.39
C ALA A 20 26.86 17.93 22.12
N SER A 21 26.19 18.64 21.20
CA SER A 21 26.03 20.11 21.14
C SER A 21 27.26 20.97 20.74
N PRO A 22 27.07 22.21 20.21
CA PRO A 22 26.08 23.18 20.68
C PRO A 22 25.20 23.87 19.63
N ALA A 23 23.97 24.15 20.09
CA ALA A 23 23.16 25.27 19.66
C ALA A 23 23.87 26.60 19.97
N ALA A 24 23.82 27.53 19.03
CA ALA A 24 24.23 28.93 19.24
C ALA A 24 23.00 29.81 19.44
N ALA A 25 23.06 30.55 20.55
CA ALA A 25 22.18 31.60 21.04
C ALA A 25 21.79 32.65 19.96
N ALA A 26 20.51 32.96 19.83
CA ALA A 26 19.83 34.12 20.42
C ALA A 26 20.31 35.50 19.92
N ARG A 27 19.39 36.26 19.32
CA ARG A 27 19.27 37.69 19.60
C ARG A 27 17.88 38.22 19.22
N SER A 28 17.13 38.50 20.28
CA SER A 28 15.97 39.40 20.30
C SER A 28 16.44 40.82 20.01
N LEU A 29 15.76 41.51 19.09
CA LEU A 29 15.76 42.97 19.04
C LEU A 29 14.32 43.45 19.07
N ARG A 30 13.93 43.86 20.28
CA ARG A 30 12.73 44.61 20.61
C ARG A 30 13.01 46.07 20.27
N GLY A 31 12.36 46.62 19.25
CA GLY A 31 12.43 48.04 18.86
C GLY A 31 11.09 48.73 19.15
N LYS A 32 11.15 49.82 19.92
CA LYS A 32 10.03 50.61 20.47
C LYS A 32 9.28 51.43 19.41
N GLU A 33 8.01 51.68 19.74
CA GLU A 33 7.08 52.67 19.20
C GLU A 33 7.69 54.05 18.87
N SER A 34 7.17 54.68 17.81
CA SER A 34 6.88 56.11 17.81
C SER A 34 5.64 56.41 16.98
N SER A 35 4.62 56.87 17.67
CA SER A 35 3.36 57.42 17.16
C SER A 35 3.59 58.71 16.37
N ARG A 36 3.02 58.79 15.17
CA ARG A 36 2.81 60.05 14.44
C ARG A 36 1.35 60.12 13.99
N VAL A 37 0.64 61.07 14.57
CA VAL A 37 -0.69 61.52 14.16
C VAL A 37 -0.55 62.19 12.80
N GLY A 38 -1.23 61.63 11.79
CA GLY A 38 -1.28 62.15 10.42
C GLY A 38 -2.71 62.11 9.89
N LYS A 39 -3.18 63.25 9.39
CA LYS A 39 -4.49 63.54 8.81
C LYS A 39 -5.06 62.41 7.92
N LYS A 40 -6.34 62.11 8.13
CA LYS A 40 -7.19 61.22 7.32
C LYS A 40 -7.33 61.76 5.88
N PRO A 41 -6.88 61.05 4.83
CA PRO A 41 -7.21 61.40 3.46
C PRO A 41 -8.56 60.79 3.06
N ALA A 42 -9.23 61.48 2.13
CA ALA A 42 -10.55 61.16 1.62
C ALA A 42 -10.63 59.77 0.96
N ALA A 43 -11.80 59.13 1.07
CA ALA A 43 -12.09 57.81 0.52
C ALA A 43 -11.91 57.79 -1.01
N PRO A 44 -11.23 56.79 -1.58
CA PRO A 44 -11.19 56.59 -3.03
C PRO A 44 -12.59 56.22 -3.55
N ARG A 45 -13.01 56.85 -4.65
CA ARG A 45 -14.21 56.46 -5.38
C ARG A 45 -14.06 55.02 -5.89
N GLU A 46 -15.02 54.16 -5.56
CA GLU A 46 -15.07 52.78 -6.05
C GLU A 46 -15.10 52.77 -7.58
N ARG A 47 -14.18 52.02 -8.20
CA ARG A 47 -14.24 51.70 -9.62
C ARG A 47 -15.38 50.68 -9.83
N PRO A 48 -16.15 50.76 -10.92
CA PRO A 48 -17.10 49.71 -11.28
C PRO A 48 -16.39 48.36 -11.27
N GLY A 49 -16.94 47.41 -10.52
CA GLY A 49 -16.36 46.08 -10.33
C GLY A 49 -16.10 45.41 -11.67
N GLU A 50 -14.86 44.95 -11.85
CA GLU A 50 -14.51 43.97 -12.86
C GLU A 50 -15.45 42.76 -12.67
N PRO A 51 -16.06 42.21 -13.74
CA PRO A 51 -16.94 41.06 -13.62
C PRO A 51 -16.19 39.94 -12.89
N PRO A 52 -16.84 39.20 -11.97
CA PRO A 52 -16.18 38.17 -11.21
C PRO A 52 -15.47 37.22 -12.17
N LEU A 53 -14.17 37.03 -11.94
CA LEU A 53 -13.38 36.05 -12.68
C LEU A 53 -14.14 34.72 -12.66
N PRO A 54 -14.26 34.04 -13.81
CA PRO A 54 -14.92 32.74 -13.85
C PRO A 54 -14.27 31.82 -12.81
N PRO A 55 -15.05 30.94 -12.15
CA PRO A 55 -14.49 29.97 -11.21
C PRO A 55 -13.32 29.25 -11.90
N PRO A 56 -12.26 28.89 -11.14
CA PRO A 56 -11.06 28.28 -11.70
C PRO A 56 -11.51 27.13 -12.60
N ALA A 57 -11.08 27.16 -13.87
CA ALA A 57 -11.56 26.30 -14.94
C ALA A 57 -11.58 24.83 -14.49
N PHE A 58 -12.71 24.39 -13.94
CA PHE A 58 -13.02 23.00 -13.71
C PHE A 58 -13.18 22.39 -15.09
N CYS A 59 -12.46 21.32 -15.36
CA CYS A 59 -12.41 20.59 -16.62
C CYS A 59 -13.79 20.54 -17.30
N LEU A 60 -14.06 21.45 -18.23
CA LEU A 60 -15.26 21.41 -19.05
C LEU A 60 -15.01 20.39 -20.16
N PHE A 61 -15.01 19.12 -19.80
CA PHE A 61 -15.28 18.09 -20.79
C PHE A 61 -16.73 18.32 -21.26
N ASP A 62 -16.90 18.66 -22.53
CA ASP A 62 -18.23 18.68 -23.14
C ASP A 62 -18.73 17.24 -23.26
N LEU A 63 -19.43 16.80 -22.22
CA LEU A 63 -20.02 15.47 -22.14
C LEU A 63 -21.32 15.35 -22.96
N GLY A 64 -21.77 16.44 -23.62
CA GLY A 64 -23.02 16.49 -24.38
C GLY A 64 -24.20 15.94 -23.58
N ALA A 65 -24.95 15.02 -24.19
CA ALA A 65 -26.12 14.37 -23.57
C ALA A 65 -25.82 13.57 -22.27
N GLN A 66 -24.54 13.32 -21.95
CA GLN A 66 -24.15 12.59 -20.73
C GLN A 66 -23.94 13.50 -19.51
N GLY A 67 -23.97 14.83 -19.68
CA GLY A 67 -23.68 15.79 -18.60
C GLY A 67 -24.57 15.64 -17.37
N GLU A 68 -25.89 15.55 -17.55
CA GLU A 68 -26.83 15.38 -16.43
C GLU A 68 -26.63 14.06 -15.67
N ARG A 69 -26.30 12.98 -16.39
CA ARG A 69 -26.05 11.67 -15.79
C ARG A 69 -24.76 11.68 -14.97
N TRP A 70 -23.75 12.41 -15.42
CA TRP A 70 -22.48 12.60 -14.72
C TRP A 70 -22.67 13.36 -13.40
N VAL A 71 -23.38 14.49 -13.40
CA VAL A 71 -23.67 15.26 -12.18
C VAL A 71 -24.40 14.41 -11.15
N LYS A 72 -25.46 13.69 -11.57
CA LYS A 72 -26.19 12.76 -10.67
C LYS A 72 -25.30 11.65 -10.11
N PHE A 73 -24.35 11.16 -10.90
CA PHE A 73 -23.39 10.15 -10.44
C PHE A 73 -22.45 10.72 -9.36
N GLN A 74 -21.90 11.92 -9.58
CA GLN A 74 -21.03 12.60 -8.62
C GLN A 74 -21.75 12.90 -7.31
N GLU A 75 -22.98 13.42 -7.38
CA GLU A 75 -23.80 13.69 -6.19
C GLU A 75 -24.10 12.41 -5.40
N ARG A 76 -24.53 11.35 -6.09
CA ARG A 76 -24.85 10.06 -5.45
C ARG A 76 -23.64 9.42 -4.79
N GLN A 77 -22.45 9.63 -5.33
CA GLN A 77 -21.21 9.05 -4.81
C GLN A 77 -20.44 10.04 -3.91
N SER A 78 -20.88 11.30 -3.80
CA SER A 78 -20.18 12.36 -3.10
C SER A 78 -18.71 12.52 -3.54
N LEU A 79 -18.46 12.47 -4.86
CA LEU A 79 -17.12 12.49 -5.45
C LEU A 79 -16.83 13.79 -6.20
N THR A 80 -15.59 14.26 -6.12
CA THR A 80 -15.05 15.29 -7.02
C THR A 80 -14.97 14.79 -8.47
N CYS A 81 -14.79 15.68 -9.44
CA CYS A 81 -14.59 15.28 -10.85
C CYS A 81 -13.40 14.34 -11.02
N GLU A 82 -12.30 14.58 -10.30
CA GLU A 82 -11.11 13.73 -10.37
C GLU A 82 -11.37 12.34 -9.78
N GLU A 83 -12.02 12.26 -8.62
CA GLU A 83 -12.36 10.98 -8.00
C GLU A 83 -13.37 10.18 -8.82
N ALA A 84 -14.35 10.86 -9.41
CA ALA A 84 -15.30 10.24 -10.33
C ALA A 84 -14.61 9.70 -11.60
N ALA A 85 -13.64 10.43 -12.15
CA ALA A 85 -12.85 9.99 -13.29
C ALA A 85 -11.97 8.78 -12.95
N ARG A 86 -11.30 8.81 -11.79
CA ARG A 86 -10.55 7.66 -11.27
C ARG A 86 -11.45 6.44 -11.08
N LEU A 87 -12.62 6.62 -10.48
CA LEU A 87 -13.58 5.54 -10.29
C LEU A 87 -14.04 4.93 -11.62
N LEU A 88 -14.27 5.74 -12.65
CA LEU A 88 -14.62 5.25 -13.98
C LEU A 88 -13.47 4.49 -14.64
N LEU A 89 -12.23 5.00 -14.55
CA LEU A 89 -11.04 4.34 -15.06
C LEU A 89 -10.82 3.00 -14.35
N ASP A 90 -10.89 2.97 -13.03
CA ASP A 90 -10.80 1.76 -12.22
C ASP A 90 -11.92 0.76 -12.58
N THR A 91 -13.15 1.23 -12.79
CA THR A 91 -14.28 0.36 -13.17
C THR A 91 -14.09 -0.22 -14.58
N PHE A 92 -13.43 0.51 -15.48
CA PHE A 92 -13.11 0.04 -16.82
C PHE A 92 -11.95 -0.95 -16.82
N GLU A 93 -10.87 -0.63 -16.08
CA GLU A 93 -9.65 -1.42 -16.00
C GLU A 93 -9.83 -2.70 -15.17
N TYR A 94 -10.60 -2.63 -14.09
CA TYR A 94 -10.79 -3.71 -13.12
C TYR A 94 -12.24 -4.21 -13.09
N ARG A 95 -12.84 -4.45 -14.26
CA ARG A 95 -14.24 -4.91 -14.35
C ARG A 95 -14.50 -6.15 -13.50
N GLY A 96 -15.47 -6.04 -12.59
CA GLY A 96 -15.89 -7.13 -11.70
C GLY A 96 -14.97 -7.36 -10.49
N LEU A 97 -13.96 -6.51 -10.30
CA LEU A 97 -13.09 -6.52 -9.12
C LEU A 97 -13.47 -5.38 -8.17
N VAL A 98 -13.11 -5.56 -6.91
CA VAL A 98 -13.19 -4.53 -5.89
C VAL A 98 -11.81 -4.22 -5.35
N LYS A 99 -11.64 -3.01 -4.83
CA LYS A 99 -10.42 -2.63 -4.14
C LYS A 99 -10.43 -3.14 -2.71
N HIS A 100 -9.50 -4.02 -2.40
CA HIS A 100 -9.16 -4.41 -1.04
C HIS A 100 -7.96 -3.59 -0.55
N THR A 101 -7.94 -3.30 0.75
CA THR A 101 -6.77 -2.76 1.42
C THR A 101 -6.23 -3.78 2.41
N GLY A 102 -4.95 -3.67 2.74
CA GLY A 102 -4.34 -4.59 3.68
C GLY A 102 -2.93 -4.17 4.08
N GLY A 103 -2.29 -5.00 4.89
CA GLY A 103 -0.94 -4.73 5.33
C GLY A 103 -0.41 -5.74 6.34
N CYS A 104 0.77 -5.43 6.85
CA CYS A 104 1.37 -6.19 7.94
C CYS A 104 0.72 -5.82 9.28
N HIS A 105 0.89 -6.67 10.29
CA HIS A 105 0.33 -6.49 11.63
C HIS A 105 0.64 -5.11 12.24
N CYS A 106 1.90 -4.66 12.18
CA CYS A 106 2.31 -3.37 12.76
C CYS A 106 1.90 -2.13 11.94
N GLY A 107 1.26 -2.31 10.77
CA GLY A 107 0.86 -1.20 9.90
C GLY A 107 2.00 -0.46 9.18
N ALA A 108 3.26 -0.88 9.35
CA ALA A 108 4.39 -0.26 8.69
C ALA A 108 4.42 -0.52 7.17
N VAL A 109 3.87 -1.66 6.74
CA VAL A 109 3.67 -2.04 5.33
C VAL A 109 2.18 -2.04 5.04
N ARG A 110 1.75 -1.27 4.03
CA ARG A 110 0.33 -1.13 3.61
C ARG A 110 0.23 -1.19 2.10
N PHE A 111 -0.83 -1.79 1.58
CA PHE A 111 -1.08 -1.92 0.15
C PHE A 111 -2.58 -1.82 -0.17
N GLU A 112 -2.87 -1.59 -1.45
CA GLU A 112 -4.17 -1.81 -2.06
C GLU A 112 -4.05 -2.86 -3.18
N VAL A 113 -5.12 -3.62 -3.39
CA VAL A 113 -5.18 -4.67 -4.40
C VAL A 113 -6.58 -4.78 -4.99
N TRP A 114 -6.68 -4.92 -6.31
CA TRP A 114 -7.93 -5.16 -7.02
C TRP A 114 -8.13 -6.66 -7.24
N ALA A 115 -9.16 -7.23 -6.61
CA ALA A 115 -9.48 -8.65 -6.72
C ALA A 115 -10.99 -8.90 -6.59
N SER A 116 -11.42 -10.13 -6.85
CA SER A 116 -12.81 -10.55 -6.65
C SER A 116 -13.18 -10.50 -5.16
N THR A 117 -14.44 -10.18 -4.85
CA THR A 117 -14.97 -10.35 -3.49
C THR A 117 -15.00 -11.82 -3.05
N ASP A 118 -15.05 -12.76 -4.00
CA ASP A 118 -14.91 -14.20 -3.77
C ASP A 118 -13.50 -14.63 -4.08
N LEU A 119 -12.69 -14.83 -3.05
CA LEU A 119 -11.26 -15.11 -3.19
C LEU A 119 -11.00 -16.58 -3.43
N HIS A 120 -10.23 -16.89 -4.47
CA HIS A 120 -9.68 -18.22 -4.70
C HIS A 120 -8.28 -18.33 -4.08
N ILE A 121 -8.18 -19.08 -2.98
CA ILE A 121 -6.99 -19.20 -2.15
C ILE A 121 -6.28 -20.53 -2.43
N PHE A 122 -4.99 -20.47 -2.68
CA PHE A 122 -4.13 -21.65 -2.76
C PHE A 122 -3.47 -21.95 -1.42
N ASP A 123 -3.58 -23.19 -0.95
CA ASP A 123 -2.91 -23.72 0.25
C ASP A 123 -1.84 -24.74 -0.14
N CYS A 124 -0.58 -24.35 -0.05
CA CYS A 124 0.55 -25.14 -0.56
C CYS A 124 1.27 -25.88 0.57
N ASN A 125 1.51 -27.17 0.38
CA ASN A 125 2.14 -28.03 1.40
C ASN A 125 3.69 -28.15 1.30
N CYS A 126 4.37 -27.26 0.56
CA CYS A 126 5.83 -27.29 0.53
C CYS A 126 6.44 -26.86 1.89
N SER A 127 7.70 -27.18 2.12
CA SER A 127 8.37 -27.00 3.43
C SER A 127 8.29 -25.58 3.99
N ILE A 128 8.42 -24.54 3.14
CA ILE A 128 8.31 -23.15 3.57
C ILE A 128 6.86 -22.73 3.79
N CYS A 129 5.92 -23.17 2.94
CA CYS A 129 4.53 -22.76 3.02
C CYS A 129 3.83 -23.37 4.24
N ILE A 130 4.14 -24.62 4.60
CA ILE A 130 3.67 -25.23 5.85
C ILE A 130 4.15 -24.41 7.06
N LYS A 131 5.45 -24.08 7.11
CA LYS A 131 6.03 -23.32 8.24
C LYS A 131 5.45 -21.92 8.38
N LYS A 132 5.08 -21.28 7.27
CA LYS A 132 4.48 -19.94 7.24
C LYS A 132 2.96 -19.92 7.33
N GLN A 133 2.31 -21.09 7.18
CA GLN A 133 0.87 -21.18 6.89
C GLN A 133 0.48 -20.28 5.69
N ASN A 134 1.26 -20.36 4.61
CA ASN A 134 1.18 -19.44 3.47
C ASN A 134 0.00 -19.75 2.52
N ARG A 135 -1.19 -19.39 2.97
CA ARG A 135 -2.42 -19.33 2.16
C ARG A 135 -2.46 -18.00 1.41
N HIS A 136 -2.71 -18.04 0.11
CA HIS A 136 -2.70 -16.82 -0.70
C HIS A 136 -3.61 -16.92 -1.93
N PHE A 137 -4.18 -15.80 -2.35
CA PHE A 137 -4.76 -15.63 -3.68
C PHE A 137 -3.77 -14.87 -4.56
N ILE A 138 -3.85 -15.03 -5.88
CA ILE A 138 -2.89 -14.46 -6.83
C ILE A 138 -3.58 -13.36 -7.64
N VAL A 139 -2.87 -12.26 -7.84
CA VAL A 139 -3.28 -11.14 -8.70
C VAL A 139 -2.15 -10.75 -9.67
N PRO A 140 -2.47 -10.19 -10.84
CA PRO A 140 -1.50 -9.52 -11.70
C PRO A 140 -0.78 -8.38 -10.97
N ALA A 141 0.48 -8.09 -11.35
CA ALA A 141 1.20 -6.96 -10.76
C ALA A 141 0.50 -5.61 -10.99
N SER A 142 -0.22 -5.45 -12.11
CA SER A 142 -1.03 -4.25 -12.41
C SER A 142 -2.21 -4.04 -11.46
N HIS A 143 -2.61 -5.07 -10.71
CA HIS A 143 -3.72 -5.00 -9.75
C HIS A 143 -3.22 -4.75 -8.33
N PHE A 144 -1.91 -4.61 -8.11
CA PHE A 144 -1.32 -4.44 -6.79
C PHE A 144 -0.59 -3.11 -6.70
N LYS A 145 -0.76 -2.41 -5.57
CA LYS A 145 -0.02 -1.18 -5.31
C LYS A 145 0.41 -1.10 -3.86
N LEU A 146 1.71 -0.98 -3.66
CA LEU A 146 2.30 -0.72 -2.35
C LEU A 146 2.07 0.75 -1.97
N LEU A 147 1.39 0.98 -0.85
CA LEU A 147 1.08 2.32 -0.35
C LEU A 147 2.13 2.83 0.65
N LYS A 148 2.72 1.94 1.44
CA LYS A 148 3.69 2.28 2.49
C LYS A 148 4.64 1.12 2.78
N GLY A 149 5.87 1.45 3.19
CA GLY A 149 6.80 0.49 3.81
C GLY A 149 7.75 -0.20 2.85
N ALA A 150 8.06 0.42 1.69
CA ALA A 150 9.02 -0.10 0.72
C ALA A 150 10.43 -0.29 1.31
N ASP A 151 10.81 0.55 2.26
CA ASP A 151 12.04 0.49 3.05
C ASP A 151 11.97 -0.53 4.20
N ASN A 152 10.76 -0.90 4.63
CA ASN A 152 10.50 -1.78 5.76
C ASN A 152 10.12 -3.22 5.37
N ILE A 153 10.27 -3.58 4.09
CA ILE A 153 10.17 -4.95 3.60
C ILE A 153 11.56 -5.57 3.39
N THR A 154 11.66 -6.87 3.60
CA THR A 154 12.83 -7.69 3.24
C THR A 154 12.37 -8.95 2.53
N THR A 155 13.27 -9.57 1.77
CA THR A 155 12.96 -10.70 0.89
C THR A 155 13.87 -11.87 1.18
N TYR A 156 13.27 -13.04 1.35
CA TYR A 156 13.97 -14.31 1.41
C TYR A 156 13.73 -15.12 0.13
N THR A 157 14.79 -15.65 -0.46
CA THR A 157 14.73 -16.54 -1.63
C THR A 157 15.55 -17.79 -1.37
N PHE A 158 15.14 -18.91 -1.96
CA PHE A 158 15.85 -20.19 -1.85
C PHE A 158 15.49 -21.09 -3.04
N ASN A 159 16.14 -22.26 -3.13
CA ASN A 159 15.92 -23.25 -4.18
C ASN A 159 16.16 -22.65 -5.59
N THR A 160 15.11 -22.38 -6.36
CA THR A 160 15.23 -21.78 -7.70
C THR A 160 15.38 -20.26 -7.68
N HIS A 161 15.29 -19.64 -6.50
CA HIS A 161 15.32 -18.19 -6.29
C HIS A 161 14.24 -17.39 -7.04
N ARG A 162 13.26 -18.07 -7.65
CA ARG A 162 12.15 -17.42 -8.36
C ARG A 162 11.05 -16.92 -7.44
N ALA A 163 10.74 -17.67 -6.38
CA ALA A 163 9.83 -17.16 -5.35
C ALA A 163 10.55 -16.11 -4.51
N GLN A 164 9.94 -14.93 -4.39
CA GLN A 164 10.43 -13.85 -3.55
C GLN A 164 9.52 -13.74 -2.33
N HIS A 165 9.96 -14.32 -1.21
CA HIS A 165 9.20 -14.27 0.03
C HIS A 165 9.43 -12.94 0.75
N THR A 166 8.62 -11.94 0.43
CA THR A 166 8.67 -10.58 0.98
C THR A 166 7.92 -10.49 2.30
N PHE A 167 8.50 -9.91 3.34
CA PHE A 167 7.83 -9.72 4.63
C PHE A 167 8.32 -8.47 5.36
N CYS A 168 7.52 -8.02 6.34
CA CYS A 168 7.82 -6.84 7.14
C CYS A 168 9.04 -7.09 8.06
N LYS A 169 10.05 -6.22 8.01
CA LYS A 169 11.23 -6.28 8.88
C LYS A 169 10.88 -6.10 10.37
N THR A 170 9.82 -5.35 10.66
CA THR A 170 9.42 -5.02 12.04
C THR A 170 8.65 -6.14 12.72
N CYS A 171 7.65 -6.72 12.05
CA CYS A 171 6.74 -7.70 12.67
C CYS A 171 6.81 -9.11 12.05
N GLY A 172 7.61 -9.32 10.99
CA GLY A 172 7.79 -10.63 10.36
C GLY A 172 6.62 -11.10 9.48
N VAL A 173 5.49 -10.38 9.45
CA VAL A 173 4.32 -10.76 8.66
C VAL A 173 4.59 -10.65 7.15
N GLN A 174 4.27 -11.72 6.42
CA GLN A 174 4.26 -11.79 4.96
C GLN A 174 2.85 -11.49 4.46
N SER A 175 2.55 -10.22 4.22
CA SER A 175 1.23 -9.82 3.71
C SER A 175 1.06 -10.05 2.21
N PHE A 176 2.16 -10.02 1.47
CA PHE A 176 2.23 -10.36 0.05
C PHE A 176 3.61 -10.91 -0.28
N TYR A 177 3.73 -11.63 -1.40
CA TYR A 177 5.00 -12.13 -1.90
C TYR A 177 4.92 -12.40 -3.41
N THR A 178 6.05 -12.61 -4.08
CA THR A 178 6.04 -13.05 -5.49
C THR A 178 6.15 -14.57 -5.54
N PRO A 179 5.10 -15.30 -5.96
CA PRO A 179 5.12 -16.76 -6.03
C PRO A 179 5.97 -17.27 -7.20
N ARG A 180 6.53 -18.48 -7.07
CA ARG A 180 7.31 -19.14 -8.14
C ARG A 180 6.49 -19.36 -9.42
N SER A 181 5.20 -19.66 -9.27
CA SER A 181 4.28 -19.95 -10.37
C SER A 181 3.91 -18.71 -11.19
N ASN A 182 3.96 -17.53 -10.56
CA ASN A 182 3.49 -16.25 -11.13
C ASN A 182 4.50 -15.15 -10.78
N PRO A 183 5.68 -15.14 -11.43
CA PRO A 183 6.72 -14.14 -11.17
C PRO A 183 6.33 -12.71 -11.61
N ASP A 184 5.28 -12.60 -12.42
CA ASP A 184 4.64 -11.40 -12.96
C ASP A 184 3.46 -10.90 -12.10
N GLY A 185 3.23 -11.51 -10.94
CA GLY A 185 2.14 -11.15 -10.04
C GLY A 185 2.52 -11.25 -8.57
N TYR A 186 1.52 -11.09 -7.72
CA TYR A 186 1.66 -11.18 -6.28
C TYR A 186 0.69 -12.20 -5.70
N GLY A 187 1.18 -12.99 -4.75
CA GLY A 187 0.37 -13.79 -3.84
C GLY A 187 0.05 -12.95 -2.61
N ILE A 188 -1.22 -12.69 -2.33
CA ILE A 188 -1.68 -11.90 -1.20
C ILE A 188 -2.21 -12.82 -0.10
N ALA A 189 -1.74 -12.61 1.13
CA ALA A 189 -2.24 -13.34 2.29
C ALA A 189 -3.64 -12.82 2.66
N PRO A 190 -4.71 -13.64 2.60
CA PRO A 190 -6.09 -13.18 2.81
C PRO A 190 -6.32 -12.68 4.24
N HIS A 191 -5.62 -13.25 5.23
CA HIS A 191 -5.67 -12.82 6.63
C HIS A 191 -4.94 -11.50 6.90
N CYS A 192 -4.30 -10.89 5.89
CA CYS A 192 -3.68 -9.58 5.96
C CYS A 192 -4.50 -8.48 5.25
N LEU A 193 -5.68 -8.81 4.73
CA LEU A 193 -6.64 -7.83 4.23
C LEU A 193 -7.37 -7.18 5.41
N ASP A 194 -7.73 -5.91 5.25
CA ASP A 194 -8.64 -5.25 6.19
C ASP A 194 -10.08 -5.77 5.96
N GLU A 195 -10.90 -5.69 7.00
CA GLU A 195 -12.28 -6.18 6.96
C GLU A 195 -13.17 -5.35 6.01
N GLY A 196 -14.20 -6.00 5.44
CA GLY A 196 -15.33 -5.32 4.80
C GLY A 196 -15.53 -5.57 3.30
N THR A 197 -14.54 -6.08 2.58
CA THR A 197 -14.61 -6.26 1.11
C THR A 197 -14.62 -7.71 0.65
N VAL A 198 -14.22 -8.66 1.50
CA VAL A 198 -14.24 -10.09 1.20
C VAL A 198 -15.62 -10.66 1.52
N ARG A 199 -16.23 -11.33 0.54
CA ARG A 199 -17.55 -11.98 0.67
C ARG A 199 -17.42 -13.47 0.97
N SER A 200 -16.57 -14.17 0.23
CA SER A 200 -16.38 -15.61 0.38
C SER A 200 -14.96 -16.01 0.02
N THR A 201 -14.56 -17.21 0.44
CA THR A 201 -13.25 -17.78 0.14
C THR A 201 -13.37 -19.24 -0.21
N ILE A 202 -12.79 -19.65 -1.34
CA ILE A 202 -12.65 -21.05 -1.75
C ILE A 202 -11.18 -21.41 -1.65
N MET A 203 -10.87 -22.56 -1.06
CA MET A 203 -9.50 -23.01 -0.87
C MET A 203 -9.20 -24.22 -1.77
N GLU A 204 -8.10 -24.12 -2.52
CA GLU A 204 -7.56 -25.20 -3.36
C GLU A 204 -6.19 -25.61 -2.81
N GLU A 205 -6.02 -26.92 -2.58
CA GLU A 205 -4.76 -27.47 -2.08
C GLU A 205 -3.75 -27.68 -3.22
N ILE A 206 -2.50 -27.32 -2.98
CA ILE A 206 -1.39 -27.51 -3.91
C ILE A 206 -0.34 -28.44 -3.29
N ASN A 207 -0.03 -29.52 -4.01
CA ASN A 207 1.09 -30.39 -3.65
C ASN A 207 2.43 -29.73 -4.02
N GLY A 208 2.92 -28.87 -3.14
CA GLY A 208 4.20 -28.21 -3.28
C GLY A 208 5.42 -29.09 -2.97
N LYS A 209 5.24 -30.29 -2.40
CA LYS A 209 6.32 -31.28 -2.26
C LYS A 209 6.74 -31.86 -3.62
N GLU A 210 5.77 -32.03 -4.53
CA GLU A 210 5.97 -32.49 -5.91
C GLU A 210 5.70 -31.36 -6.91
N TRP A 211 6.32 -30.18 -6.69
CA TRP A 211 5.96 -28.95 -7.41
C TRP A 211 5.95 -29.07 -8.94
N GLU A 212 6.94 -29.74 -9.55
CA GLU A 212 7.02 -29.87 -11.01
C GLU A 212 5.82 -30.64 -11.58
N LYS A 213 5.41 -31.72 -10.91
CA LYS A 213 4.24 -32.52 -11.30
C LYS A 213 2.96 -31.73 -11.08
N ALA A 214 2.80 -31.13 -9.90
CA ALA A 214 1.64 -30.32 -9.58
C ALA A 214 1.44 -29.20 -10.61
N MET A 215 2.50 -28.49 -11.00
CA MET A 215 2.39 -27.40 -11.99
C MET A 215 2.15 -27.87 -13.42
N LYS A 216 2.47 -29.12 -13.75
CA LYS A 216 2.15 -29.71 -15.06
C LYS A 216 0.66 -30.09 -15.16
N GLU A 217 0.10 -30.55 -14.06
CA GLU A 217 -1.30 -31.02 -13.99
C GLU A 217 -2.28 -29.86 -13.72
N HIS A 218 -1.83 -28.82 -13.01
CA HIS A 218 -2.66 -27.70 -12.60
C HIS A 218 -2.97 -26.76 -13.77
N LYS A 219 -4.27 -26.55 -14.04
CA LYS A 219 -4.73 -25.84 -15.23
C LYS A 219 -4.77 -24.32 -15.08
N THR A 220 -5.07 -23.81 -13.89
CA THR A 220 -5.46 -22.40 -13.70
C THR A 220 -4.45 -21.53 -12.95
N ILE A 221 -3.59 -22.07 -12.08
CA ILE A 221 -2.71 -21.25 -11.22
C ILE A 221 -1.82 -20.27 -12.01
N ARG A 222 -1.27 -20.71 -13.15
CA ARG A 222 -0.40 -19.87 -14.00
C ARG A 222 -1.13 -18.76 -14.73
N SER A 223 -2.46 -18.85 -14.88
CA SER A 223 -3.25 -17.78 -15.49
C SER A 223 -3.71 -16.73 -14.49
N MET A 224 -3.59 -16.96 -13.18
CA MET A 224 -4.09 -16.03 -12.16
C MET A 224 -3.38 -14.67 -12.11
N SER A 225 -2.17 -14.56 -12.68
CA SER A 225 -1.44 -13.29 -12.79
C SER A 225 -1.57 -12.62 -14.17
N LYS A 226 -2.36 -13.21 -15.07
CA LYS A 226 -2.65 -12.61 -16.37
C LYS A 226 -3.83 -11.63 -16.23
N PRO A 227 -3.76 -10.44 -16.83
CA PRO A 227 -4.87 -9.48 -16.86
C PRO A 227 -6.12 -10.06 -17.51
#